data_AF-A0AB73ARX9-F1
#
_entry.id   AF-A0AB73ARX9-F1
#
_cell.length_a   1.000
_cell.length_b   1.000
_cell.length_c   1.000
_cell.angle_alpha   90.00
_cell.angle_beta   90.00
_cell.angle_gamma   90.00
#
_symmetry.space_group_name_H-M   'P 1'
#
loop_
_entity.id
_entity.type
_entity.pdbx_description
1 polymer ?
#
loop_
_entity_poly.entity_id
_entity_poly.type
_entity_poly.pdbx_seq_one_letter_code
_entity_poly.pdbx_strand_id
1 'polypeptide(L)'
;METTLLTKENAHRVTMVRRVDAPESEPVAFLFRGKRHGYCSYSHLVGKPGGEEILTPANFKDWEVVEVAHPGYLEEYFRRACDSYNLTSFSPEERGETDIASHEKELHEDLQSMPEQQRERYMENYKRYFSAMIAANSRCASAMITGPARFNTARNEKACNSHNKSVTAFREWRERALEAIRKALEAAKPEERRAEEEWQRVKADIDDTAATIRGIDTGTSRGYSRSLFVSNLAGRLSTYANHGNVEMIDRAVARLREWNGKGGKPVVTERHSIFKYPEIARKVREKQQEQAGRENREIPFDGGRLVWNYGENRLQILFDGKPDEQTRTLLKKTAFKWAPSHQAWQRQLTLAAESAARHVLRIDF
;
A
#
# COMPACT_ATOMS: atom_id res chain seq x y z
N MET A 1 -23.39 -29.96 18.18
CA MET A 1 -23.03 -28.80 17.34
C MET A 1 -24.17 -27.81 17.52
N GLU A 2 -23.88 -26.57 17.89
CA GLU A 2 -24.94 -25.55 18.00
C GLU A 2 -25.47 -25.27 16.59
N THR A 3 -26.72 -25.68 16.33
CA THR A 3 -27.38 -25.40 15.07
C THR A 3 -27.67 -23.91 14.99
N THR A 4 -27.02 -23.21 14.07
CA THR A 4 -27.29 -21.78 13.83
C THR A 4 -28.48 -21.67 12.89
N LEU A 5 -29.57 -21.03 13.35
CA LEU A 5 -30.74 -20.80 12.52
C LEU A 5 -30.51 -19.65 11.54
N LEU A 6 -31.18 -19.69 10.39
CA LEU A 6 -31.23 -18.55 9.48
C LEU A 6 -32.02 -17.43 10.15
N THR A 7 -31.48 -16.22 10.11
CA THR A 7 -32.10 -15.02 10.67
C THR A 7 -31.89 -13.84 9.74
N LYS A 8 -32.61 -12.73 9.95
CA LYS A 8 -32.34 -11.48 9.22
C LYS A 8 -30.91 -10.96 9.47
N GLU A 9 -30.31 -11.28 10.60
CA GLU A 9 -28.99 -10.77 11.01
C GLU A 9 -27.84 -11.49 10.31
N ASN A 10 -28.05 -12.74 9.89
CA ASN A 10 -27.04 -13.56 9.24
C ASN A 10 -27.33 -13.88 7.76
N ALA A 11 -28.55 -13.64 7.27
CA ALA A 11 -28.95 -14.06 5.92
C ALA A 11 -28.01 -13.55 4.82
N HIS A 12 -27.49 -12.33 4.92
CA HIS A 12 -26.64 -11.74 3.87
C HIS A 12 -25.31 -12.47 3.65
N ARG A 13 -24.85 -13.29 4.61
CA ARG A 13 -23.62 -14.08 4.50
C ARG A 13 -23.86 -15.57 4.24
N VAL A 14 -25.10 -16.04 4.24
CA VAL A 14 -25.42 -17.47 4.08
C VAL A 14 -25.44 -17.87 2.61
N THR A 15 -24.86 -19.04 2.30
CA THR A 15 -24.83 -19.61 0.94
C THR A 15 -25.63 -20.91 0.83
N MET A 16 -25.66 -21.72 1.88
CA MET A 16 -26.41 -22.98 1.93
C MET A 16 -27.23 -23.08 3.21
N VAL A 17 -28.46 -23.57 3.06
CA VAL A 17 -29.41 -23.80 4.17
C VAL A 17 -30.01 -25.20 4.08
N ARG A 18 -30.49 -25.70 5.22
CA ARG A 18 -31.20 -26.98 5.29
C ARG A 18 -32.44 -26.85 6.15
N ARG A 19 -33.46 -27.65 5.84
CA ARG A 19 -34.71 -27.68 6.58
C ARG A 19 -34.50 -28.25 7.98
N VAL A 20 -34.95 -27.53 9.00
CA VAL A 20 -34.84 -27.96 10.42
C VAL A 20 -35.69 -29.21 10.69
N ASP A 21 -36.84 -29.34 10.02
CA ASP A 21 -37.74 -30.49 10.12
C ASP A 21 -37.25 -31.72 9.33
N ALA A 22 -36.20 -31.57 8.52
CA ALA A 22 -35.59 -32.66 7.76
C ALA A 22 -34.05 -32.59 7.81
N PRO A 23 -33.40 -32.92 8.94
CA PRO A 23 -31.94 -32.81 9.10
C PRO A 23 -31.12 -33.69 8.15
N GLU A 24 -31.70 -34.81 7.69
CA GLU A 24 -31.11 -35.74 6.72
C GLU A 24 -31.22 -35.25 5.26
N SER A 25 -31.91 -34.14 5.02
CA SER A 25 -32.06 -33.58 3.67
C SER A 25 -30.76 -32.96 3.16
N GLU A 26 -30.54 -33.02 1.84
CA GLU A 26 -29.41 -32.32 1.22
C GLU A 26 -29.56 -30.79 1.39
N PRO A 27 -28.49 -30.08 1.79
CA PRO A 27 -28.48 -28.62 1.81
C PRO A 27 -28.81 -28.04 0.44
N VAL A 28 -29.54 -26.94 0.44
CA VAL A 28 -29.94 -26.21 -0.77
C VAL A 28 -29.37 -24.81 -0.76
N ALA A 29 -29.15 -24.25 -1.96
CA ALA A 29 -28.59 -22.91 -2.10
C ALA A 29 -29.58 -21.87 -1.57
N PHE A 30 -29.04 -20.90 -0.81
CA PHE A 30 -29.76 -19.70 -0.39
C PHE A 30 -29.19 -18.49 -1.11
N LEU A 31 -30.05 -17.77 -1.82
CA LEU A 31 -29.69 -16.57 -2.56
C LEU A 31 -30.28 -15.35 -1.85
N PHE A 32 -29.45 -14.69 -1.06
CA PHE A 32 -29.81 -13.44 -0.42
C PHE A 32 -30.15 -12.38 -1.46
N ARG A 33 -31.40 -11.88 -1.45
CA ARG A 33 -31.92 -10.91 -2.42
C ARG A 33 -31.74 -11.36 -3.89
N GLY A 34 -31.86 -12.66 -4.14
CA GLY A 34 -31.63 -13.30 -5.44
C GLY A 34 -32.53 -12.79 -6.58
N LYS A 35 -33.73 -12.26 -6.28
CA LYS A 35 -34.61 -11.63 -7.28
C LYS A 35 -34.95 -10.20 -6.90
N ARG A 36 -34.76 -9.27 -7.84
CA ARG A 36 -35.14 -7.86 -7.70
C ARG A 36 -36.40 -7.56 -8.51
N HIS A 37 -37.40 -6.98 -7.86
CA HIS A 37 -38.68 -6.62 -8.49
C HIS A 37 -38.84 -5.12 -8.75
N GLY A 38 -37.95 -4.28 -8.20
CA GLY A 38 -38.03 -2.83 -8.34
C GLY A 38 -37.00 -2.08 -7.50
N TYR A 39 -37.31 -0.83 -7.15
CA TYR A 39 -36.49 -0.04 -6.22
C TYR A 39 -36.67 -0.57 -4.80
N CYS A 40 -35.58 -1.01 -4.17
CA CYS A 40 -35.56 -1.60 -2.83
C CYS A 40 -36.46 -2.84 -2.61
N SER A 41 -37.03 -3.42 -3.66
CA SER A 41 -37.89 -4.61 -3.56
C SER A 41 -37.13 -5.86 -4.00
N TYR A 42 -36.92 -6.78 -3.06
CA TYR A 42 -36.18 -8.02 -3.28
C TYR A 42 -36.92 -9.24 -2.72
N SER A 43 -36.63 -10.41 -3.28
CA SER A 43 -36.99 -11.70 -2.70
C SER A 43 -35.73 -12.52 -2.47
N HIS A 44 -35.64 -13.16 -1.31
CA HIS A 44 -34.64 -14.20 -1.07
C HIS A 44 -35.12 -15.47 -1.75
N LEU A 45 -34.18 -16.23 -2.32
CA LEU A 45 -34.51 -17.47 -3.01
C LEU A 45 -33.85 -18.64 -2.30
N VAL A 46 -34.49 -19.81 -2.36
CA VAL A 46 -33.94 -21.06 -1.84
C VAL A 46 -34.24 -22.19 -2.83
N GLY A 47 -33.30 -23.10 -3.05
CA GLY A 47 -33.54 -24.28 -3.89
C GLY A 47 -32.38 -24.64 -4.80
N LYS A 48 -32.67 -25.50 -5.79
CA LYS A 48 -31.68 -25.93 -6.80
C LYS A 48 -31.59 -24.90 -7.93
N PRO A 49 -30.42 -24.76 -8.59
CA PRO A 49 -30.27 -23.86 -9.72
C PRO A 49 -31.33 -24.10 -10.81
N GLY A 50 -32.11 -23.07 -11.15
CA GLY A 50 -33.18 -23.14 -12.16
C GLY A 50 -34.56 -23.60 -11.65
N GLY A 51 -34.70 -23.87 -10.35
CA GLY A 51 -35.96 -24.21 -9.68
C GLY A 51 -36.10 -23.51 -8.33
N GLU A 52 -35.56 -22.30 -8.20
CA GLU A 52 -35.52 -21.58 -6.93
C GLU A 52 -36.91 -21.06 -6.51
N GLU A 53 -37.25 -21.28 -5.24
CA GLU A 53 -38.48 -20.82 -4.61
C GLU A 53 -38.24 -19.54 -3.80
N ILE A 54 -39.28 -18.71 -3.66
CA ILE A 54 -39.18 -17.50 -2.83
C ILE A 54 -39.24 -17.88 -1.35
N LEU A 55 -38.18 -17.54 -0.61
CA LEU A 55 -38.16 -17.66 0.84
C LEU A 55 -38.41 -16.31 1.50
N THR A 56 -39.49 -16.23 2.29
CA THR A 56 -39.81 -15.02 3.05
C THR A 56 -39.07 -15.01 4.40
N PRO A 57 -38.69 -13.84 4.93
CA PRO A 57 -38.00 -13.74 6.23
C PRO A 57 -38.76 -14.35 7.40
N ALA A 58 -40.10 -14.43 7.33
CA ALA A 58 -40.93 -15.06 8.37
C ALA A 58 -40.67 -16.58 8.52
N ASN A 59 -40.21 -17.21 7.44
CA ASN A 59 -39.95 -18.64 7.38
C ASN A 59 -38.47 -18.98 7.64
N PHE A 60 -37.59 -18.00 7.89
CA PHE A 60 -36.16 -18.26 8.11
C PHE A 60 -35.90 -19.20 9.29
N LYS A 61 -36.73 -19.13 10.34
CA LYS A 61 -36.65 -20.01 11.51
C LYS A 61 -36.77 -21.51 11.19
N ASP A 62 -37.34 -21.86 10.04
CA ASP A 62 -37.51 -23.25 9.59
C ASP A 62 -36.26 -23.80 8.89
N TRP A 63 -35.20 -22.99 8.79
CA TRP A 63 -33.96 -23.30 8.10
C TRP A 63 -32.75 -23.14 9.02
N GLU A 64 -31.88 -24.14 9.02
CA GLU A 64 -30.54 -24.06 9.60
C GLU A 64 -29.52 -23.59 8.55
N VAL A 65 -28.53 -22.84 9.01
CA VAL A 65 -27.40 -22.39 8.21
C VAL A 65 -26.37 -23.52 8.14
N VAL A 66 -26.06 -23.96 6.93
CA VAL A 66 -25.06 -25.01 6.68
C VAL A 66 -23.74 -24.43 6.24
N GLU A 67 -23.77 -23.42 5.38
CA GLU A 67 -22.57 -22.79 4.82
C GLU A 67 -22.75 -21.28 4.75
N VAL A 68 -21.65 -20.56 5.01
CA VAL A 68 -21.57 -19.10 4.93
C VAL A 68 -20.40 -18.69 4.03
N ALA A 69 -20.58 -17.63 3.27
CA ALA A 69 -19.54 -17.03 2.44
C ALA A 69 -18.40 -16.44 3.28
N HIS A 70 -18.73 -15.91 4.46
CA HIS A 70 -17.77 -15.39 5.42
C HIS A 70 -18.35 -15.38 6.85
N PRO A 71 -17.50 -15.35 7.89
CA PRO A 71 -17.92 -15.14 9.28
C PRO A 71 -18.74 -13.85 9.47
N GLY A 72 -19.53 -13.81 10.56
CA GLY A 72 -20.23 -12.61 11.01
C GLY A 72 -19.30 -11.70 11.81
N TYR A 73 -18.79 -10.65 11.19
CA TYR A 73 -17.85 -9.72 11.84
C TYR A 73 -18.56 -8.59 12.58
N LEU A 74 -19.71 -8.13 12.07
CA LEU A 74 -20.40 -6.91 12.49
C LEU A 74 -21.84 -7.20 12.95
N GLU A 75 -22.20 -8.46 13.17
CA GLU A 75 -23.54 -8.89 13.60
C GLU A 75 -24.03 -8.18 14.87
N GLU A 76 -23.12 -7.92 15.83
CA GLU A 76 -23.43 -7.14 17.05
C GLU A 76 -23.94 -5.72 16.78
N TYR A 77 -23.67 -5.17 15.59
CA TYR A 77 -24.11 -3.85 15.17
C TYR A 77 -25.38 -3.88 14.30
N PHE A 78 -25.95 -5.06 13.99
CA PHE A 78 -27.08 -5.23 13.08
C PHE A 78 -28.22 -4.26 13.37
N ARG A 79 -28.76 -4.36 14.58
CA ARG A 79 -29.87 -3.51 15.02
C ARG A 79 -29.52 -2.02 14.98
N ARG A 80 -28.31 -1.63 15.41
CA ARG A 80 -27.88 -0.23 15.42
C ARG A 80 -27.71 0.34 14.02
N ALA A 81 -27.26 -0.46 13.06
CA ALA A 81 -27.15 -0.03 11.67
C ALA A 81 -28.53 0.21 11.06
N CYS A 82 -29.48 -0.71 11.25
CA CYS A 82 -30.89 -0.53 10.85
C CYS A 82 -31.49 0.72 11.50
N ASP A 83 -31.34 0.86 12.82
CA ASP A 83 -31.87 2.01 13.57
C ASP A 83 -31.28 3.34 13.11
N SER A 84 -30.04 3.34 12.60
CA SER A 84 -29.39 4.55 12.09
C SER A 84 -30.11 5.19 10.91
N TYR A 85 -30.94 4.43 10.19
CA TYR A 85 -31.71 4.91 9.04
C TYR A 85 -33.15 5.32 9.37
N ASN A 86 -33.60 5.17 10.63
CA ASN A 86 -34.99 5.45 11.04
C ASN A 86 -35.46 6.88 10.71
N LEU A 87 -34.55 7.85 10.66
CA LEU A 87 -34.86 9.25 10.37
C LEU A 87 -34.56 9.65 8.92
N THR A 88 -34.01 8.75 8.09
CA THR A 88 -33.51 9.06 6.75
C THR A 88 -34.04 8.17 5.65
N SER A 89 -34.72 7.05 5.96
CA SER A 89 -35.28 6.13 4.97
C SER A 89 -36.70 5.68 5.31
N PHE A 90 -37.49 5.36 4.27
CA PHE A 90 -38.77 4.66 4.39
C PHE A 90 -38.61 3.15 4.66
N SER A 91 -37.42 2.59 4.37
CA SER A 91 -37.07 1.19 4.64
C SER A 91 -35.77 1.10 5.45
N PRO A 92 -35.76 1.49 6.75
CA PRO A 92 -34.55 1.51 7.57
C PRO A 92 -33.87 0.14 7.69
N GLU A 93 -34.67 -0.93 7.87
CA GLU A 93 -34.16 -2.30 7.97
C GLU A 93 -33.38 -2.70 6.70
N GLU A 94 -33.97 -2.52 5.52
CA GLU A 94 -33.34 -2.89 4.25
C GLU A 94 -32.05 -2.10 4.00
N ARG A 95 -32.03 -0.81 4.38
CA ARG A 95 -30.84 0.05 4.26
C ARG A 95 -29.73 -0.38 5.20
N GLY A 96 -30.04 -0.62 6.48
CA GLY A 96 -29.07 -1.09 7.47
C GLY A 96 -28.48 -2.44 7.13
N GLU A 97 -29.32 -3.39 6.70
CA GLU A 97 -28.90 -4.71 6.24
C GLU A 97 -27.97 -4.61 5.01
N THR A 98 -28.26 -3.71 4.06
CA THR A 98 -27.38 -3.47 2.90
C THR A 98 -26.02 -2.92 3.33
N ASP A 99 -26.03 -1.96 4.26
CA ASP A 99 -24.82 -1.30 4.74
C ASP A 99 -23.93 -2.31 5.45
N ILE A 100 -24.48 -3.11 6.36
CA ILE A 100 -23.75 -4.19 7.03
C ILE A 100 -23.23 -5.24 6.07
N ALA A 101 -24.06 -5.73 5.14
CA ALA A 101 -23.60 -6.72 4.17
C ALA A 101 -22.41 -6.21 3.35
N SER A 102 -22.43 -4.92 2.97
CA SER A 102 -21.34 -4.28 2.24
C SER A 102 -20.07 -4.18 3.10
N HIS A 103 -20.21 -3.76 4.36
CA HIS A 103 -19.09 -3.60 5.29
C HIS A 103 -18.49 -4.92 5.76
N GLU A 104 -19.30 -5.96 5.99
CA GLU A 104 -18.79 -7.29 6.33
C GLU A 104 -18.03 -7.92 5.17
N LYS A 105 -18.54 -7.78 3.94
CA LYS A 105 -17.83 -8.24 2.75
C LYS A 105 -16.50 -7.51 2.58
N GLU A 106 -16.48 -6.19 2.71
CA GLU A 106 -15.26 -5.38 2.64
C GLU A 106 -14.24 -5.80 3.70
N LEU A 107 -14.69 -5.98 4.95
CA LEU A 107 -13.83 -6.45 6.03
C LEU A 107 -13.31 -7.86 5.78
N HIS A 108 -14.13 -8.76 5.23
CA HIS A 108 -13.68 -10.11 4.88
C HIS A 108 -12.55 -10.08 3.84
N GLU A 109 -12.72 -9.33 2.76
CA GLU A 109 -11.73 -9.18 1.69
C GLU A 109 -10.42 -8.60 2.22
N ASP A 110 -10.52 -7.59 3.10
CA ASP A 110 -9.34 -7.01 3.76
C ASP A 110 -8.58 -8.06 4.57
N LEU A 111 -9.30 -8.83 5.40
CA LEU A 111 -8.71 -9.83 6.29
C LEU A 111 -8.04 -10.98 5.51
N GLN A 112 -8.59 -11.38 4.36
CA GLN A 112 -7.98 -12.40 3.49
C GLN A 112 -6.64 -11.93 2.90
N SER A 113 -6.51 -10.64 2.61
CA SER A 113 -5.29 -10.07 1.99
C SER A 113 -4.15 -9.81 2.98
N MET A 114 -4.40 -9.82 4.29
CA MET A 114 -3.43 -9.42 5.31
C MET A 114 -2.92 -10.58 6.19
N PRO A 115 -1.72 -10.44 6.79
CA PRO A 115 -1.18 -11.41 7.74
C PRO A 115 -2.04 -11.57 8.99
N GLU A 116 -2.11 -12.80 9.51
CA GLU A 116 -2.92 -13.14 10.69
C GLU A 116 -2.63 -12.28 11.91
N GLN A 117 -1.36 -11.94 12.14
CA GLN A 117 -0.91 -11.11 13.26
C GLN A 117 -1.55 -9.71 13.30
N GLN A 118 -2.02 -9.19 12.16
CA GLN A 118 -2.60 -7.85 12.05
C GLN A 118 -4.13 -7.87 12.04
N ARG A 119 -4.75 -9.04 11.83
CA ARG A 119 -6.20 -9.19 11.63
C ARG A 119 -7.00 -8.70 12.82
N GLU A 120 -6.62 -9.09 14.04
CA GLU A 120 -7.36 -8.74 15.26
C GLU A 120 -7.39 -7.21 15.47
N ARG A 121 -6.22 -6.57 15.47
CA ARG A 121 -6.10 -5.12 15.61
C ARG A 121 -6.83 -4.37 14.48
N TYR A 122 -6.77 -4.86 13.25
CA TYR A 122 -7.49 -4.25 12.13
C TYR A 122 -9.00 -4.33 12.33
N MET A 123 -9.50 -5.51 12.70
CA MET A 123 -10.91 -5.76 12.97
C MET A 123 -11.44 -4.88 14.11
N GLU A 124 -10.74 -4.76 15.23
CA GLU A 124 -11.14 -3.88 16.34
C GLU A 124 -11.26 -2.41 15.90
N ASN A 125 -10.28 -1.92 15.13
CA ASN A 125 -10.33 -0.55 14.63
C ASN A 125 -11.47 -0.38 13.61
N TYR A 126 -11.69 -1.35 12.74
CA TYR A 126 -12.81 -1.35 11.79
C TYR A 126 -14.14 -1.22 12.53
N LYS A 127 -14.38 -2.08 13.54
CA LYS A 127 -15.55 -2.04 14.42
C LYS A 127 -15.71 -0.69 15.10
N ARG A 128 -14.63 -0.11 15.62
CA ARG A 128 -14.64 1.22 16.24
C ARG A 128 -15.12 2.29 15.26
N TYR A 129 -14.56 2.35 14.06
CA TYR A 129 -14.97 3.33 13.05
C TYR A 129 -16.39 3.09 12.55
N PHE A 130 -16.76 1.85 12.29
CA PHE A 130 -18.11 1.48 11.85
C PHE A 130 -19.16 1.90 12.90
N SER A 131 -18.91 1.60 14.18
CA SER A 131 -19.80 2.02 15.27
C SER A 131 -19.97 3.53 15.38
N ALA A 132 -18.90 4.31 15.15
CA ALA A 132 -18.94 5.77 15.15
C ALA A 132 -19.74 6.32 13.95
N MET A 133 -19.62 5.67 12.79
CA MET A 133 -20.31 6.04 11.57
C MET A 133 -21.82 5.83 11.66
N ILE A 134 -22.28 4.66 12.13
CA ILE A 134 -23.71 4.38 12.33
C ILE A 134 -24.30 5.26 13.44
N ALA A 135 -23.53 5.53 14.50
CA ALA A 135 -23.95 6.47 15.55
C ALA A 135 -24.10 7.89 15.00
N ALA A 136 -23.22 8.33 14.10
CA ALA A 136 -23.35 9.63 13.44
C ALA A 136 -24.52 9.69 12.46
N ASN A 137 -24.75 8.62 11.69
CA ASN A 137 -25.87 8.52 10.77
C ASN A 137 -27.23 8.61 11.49
N SER A 138 -27.36 7.98 12.66
CA SER A 138 -28.59 8.00 13.46
C SER A 138 -29.07 9.41 13.88
N ARG A 139 -28.20 10.41 13.83
CA ARG A 139 -28.53 11.81 14.15
C ARG A 139 -28.97 12.62 12.93
N CYS A 140 -28.71 12.11 11.73
CA CYS A 140 -29.15 12.72 10.48
C CYS A 140 -30.64 12.47 10.30
N ALA A 141 -31.35 13.45 9.75
CA ALA A 141 -32.77 13.34 9.46
C ALA A 141 -33.08 13.87 8.06
N SER A 142 -34.13 13.32 7.46
CA SER A 142 -34.70 13.78 6.21
C SER A 142 -36.07 14.41 6.47
N ALA A 143 -36.29 15.63 5.99
CA ALA A 143 -37.58 16.30 6.07
C ALA A 143 -38.70 15.51 5.34
N MET A 144 -38.35 14.63 4.40
CA MET A 144 -39.30 13.73 3.75
C MET A 144 -39.80 12.62 4.70
N ILE A 145 -38.95 12.19 5.65
CA ILE A 145 -39.25 11.13 6.61
C ILE A 145 -39.86 11.70 7.89
N THR A 146 -39.24 12.75 8.44
CA THR A 146 -39.66 13.36 9.72
C THR A 146 -40.71 14.47 9.55
N GLY A 147 -41.02 14.84 8.31
CA GLY A 147 -41.90 15.96 7.97
C GLY A 147 -41.17 17.32 7.85
N PRO A 148 -41.65 18.23 6.97
CA PRO A 148 -41.01 19.52 6.75
C PRO A 148 -41.38 20.57 7.82
N ALA A 149 -42.47 20.36 8.56
CA ALA A 149 -42.96 21.32 9.54
C ALA A 149 -41.95 21.49 10.69
N ARG A 150 -41.49 22.73 10.91
CA ARG A 150 -40.49 23.08 11.94
C ARG A 150 -39.17 22.31 11.84
N PHE A 151 -38.81 21.81 10.65
CA PHE A 151 -37.55 21.12 10.43
C PHE A 151 -36.36 22.07 10.58
N ASN A 152 -35.49 21.82 11.56
CA ASN A 152 -34.30 22.64 11.79
C ASN A 152 -33.16 22.21 10.85
N THR A 153 -33.12 22.84 9.67
CA THR A 153 -32.12 22.57 8.62
C THR A 153 -30.69 22.76 9.10
N ALA A 154 -30.39 23.85 9.80
CA ALA A 154 -29.05 24.15 10.29
C ALA A 154 -28.55 23.11 11.31
N ARG A 155 -29.43 22.60 12.18
CA ARG A 155 -29.10 21.50 13.11
C ARG A 155 -28.84 20.21 12.34
N ASN A 156 -29.69 19.88 11.37
CA ASN A 156 -29.54 18.66 10.58
C ASN A 156 -28.26 18.69 9.73
N GLU A 157 -27.93 19.83 9.13
CA GLU A 157 -26.71 20.02 8.36
C GLU A 157 -25.46 19.76 9.22
N LYS A 158 -25.44 20.21 10.48
CA LYS A 158 -24.37 19.87 11.43
C LYS A 158 -24.28 18.37 11.71
N ALA A 159 -25.41 17.68 11.81
CA ALA A 159 -25.44 16.22 11.98
C ALA A 159 -24.92 15.49 10.73
N CYS A 160 -25.38 15.86 9.54
CA CYS A 160 -24.89 15.33 8.26
C CYS A 160 -23.39 15.58 8.08
N ASN A 161 -22.91 16.77 8.42
CA ASN A 161 -21.48 17.09 8.38
C ASN A 161 -20.67 16.24 9.37
N SER A 162 -21.22 15.94 10.56
CA SER A 162 -20.59 15.00 11.50
C SER A 162 -20.55 13.58 10.95
N HIS A 163 -21.60 13.11 10.27
CA HIS A 163 -21.62 11.80 9.62
C HIS A 163 -20.61 11.72 8.48
N ASN A 164 -20.61 12.71 7.57
CA ASN A 164 -19.63 12.79 6.48
C ASN A 164 -18.19 12.75 7.00
N LYS A 165 -17.87 13.51 8.06
CA LYS A 165 -16.55 13.46 8.71
C LYS A 165 -16.20 12.07 9.24
N SER A 166 -17.17 11.35 9.82
CA SER A 166 -16.93 9.98 10.30
C SER A 166 -16.68 8.99 9.17
N VAL A 167 -17.40 9.12 8.05
CA VAL A 167 -17.19 8.32 6.83
C VAL A 167 -15.80 8.60 6.25
N THR A 168 -15.42 9.87 6.08
CA THR A 168 -14.08 10.26 5.60
C THR A 168 -12.99 9.71 6.50
N ALA A 169 -13.12 9.88 7.83
CA ALA A 169 -12.15 9.37 8.78
C ALA A 169 -11.98 7.84 8.72
N PHE A 170 -13.08 7.10 8.52
CA PHE A 170 -13.04 5.65 8.30
C PHE A 170 -12.27 5.30 7.01
N ARG A 171 -12.59 5.94 5.89
CA ARG A 171 -11.96 5.66 4.59
C ARG A 171 -10.46 5.99 4.60
N GLU A 172 -10.08 7.16 5.13
CA GLU A 172 -8.69 7.57 5.27
C GLU A 172 -7.90 6.68 6.23
N TRP A 173 -8.55 6.18 7.30
CA TRP A 173 -7.92 5.20 8.17
C TRP A 173 -7.68 3.87 7.44
N ARG A 174 -8.71 3.34 6.78
CA ARG A 174 -8.63 2.07 6.04
C ARG A 174 -7.53 2.11 4.98
N GLU A 175 -7.48 3.17 4.18
CA GLU A 175 -6.44 3.36 3.17
C GLU A 175 -5.03 3.36 3.79
N ARG A 176 -4.82 4.15 4.85
CA ARG A 176 -3.51 4.22 5.53
C ARG A 176 -3.13 2.89 6.19
N ALA A 177 -4.10 2.18 6.77
CA ALA A 177 -3.87 0.90 7.42
C ALA A 177 -3.47 -0.18 6.41
N LEU A 178 -4.21 -0.30 5.30
CA LEU A 178 -3.88 -1.24 4.22
C LEU A 178 -2.54 -0.90 3.56
N GLU A 179 -2.23 0.39 3.37
CA GLU A 179 -0.94 0.82 2.84
C GLU A 179 0.22 0.47 3.79
N ALA A 180 0.02 0.64 5.09
CA ALA A 180 1.02 0.26 6.09
C ALA A 180 1.24 -1.27 6.12
N ILE A 181 0.15 -2.06 6.05
CA ILE A 181 0.22 -3.52 5.94
C ILE A 181 0.99 -3.93 4.68
N ARG A 182 0.66 -3.34 3.53
CA ARG A 182 1.34 -3.60 2.25
C ARG A 182 2.84 -3.30 2.35
N LYS A 183 3.21 -2.14 2.89
CA LYS A 183 4.62 -1.78 3.09
C LYS A 183 5.35 -2.73 4.03
N ALA A 184 4.70 -3.17 5.10
CA ALA A 184 5.27 -4.14 6.04
C ALA A 184 5.47 -5.52 5.38
N LEU A 185 4.51 -5.97 4.57
CA LEU A 185 4.61 -7.18 3.77
C LEU A 185 5.78 -7.11 2.77
N GLU A 186 5.87 -6.02 2.02
CA GLU A 186 6.99 -5.77 1.10
C GLU A 186 8.32 -5.75 1.86
N ALA A 187 8.38 -5.09 3.02
CA ALA A 187 9.54 -5.00 3.91
C ALA A 187 9.91 -6.33 4.60
N ALA A 188 9.00 -7.30 4.66
CA ALA A 188 9.26 -8.64 5.16
C ALA A 188 9.68 -9.64 4.06
N LYS A 189 9.52 -9.30 2.77
CA LYS A 189 9.99 -10.17 1.67
C LYS A 189 11.49 -10.48 1.80
N PRO A 190 11.91 -11.75 1.64
CA PRO A 190 13.33 -12.11 1.63
C PRO A 190 14.10 -11.28 0.60
N GLU A 191 15.33 -10.87 0.95
CA GLU A 191 16.17 -10.04 0.08
C GLU A 191 16.41 -10.70 -1.29
N GLU A 192 16.57 -12.02 -1.33
CA GLU A 192 16.71 -12.79 -2.57
C GLU A 192 15.50 -12.64 -3.51
N ARG A 193 14.28 -12.69 -2.95
CA ARG A 193 13.06 -12.54 -3.74
C ARG A 193 12.94 -11.12 -4.29
N ARG A 194 13.31 -10.11 -3.51
CA ARG A 194 13.34 -8.72 -3.99
C ARG A 194 14.36 -8.52 -5.10
N ALA A 195 15.56 -9.08 -4.93
CA ALA A 195 16.61 -9.02 -5.93
C ALA A 195 16.19 -9.71 -7.24
N GLU A 196 15.45 -10.82 -7.15
CA GLU A 196 14.92 -11.51 -8.32
C GLU A 196 13.78 -10.74 -8.99
N GLU A 197 12.84 -10.18 -8.22
CA GLU A 197 11.76 -9.31 -8.75
C GLU A 197 12.36 -8.07 -9.46
N GLU A 198 13.38 -7.45 -8.87
CA GLU A 198 14.12 -6.34 -9.49
C GLU A 198 14.85 -6.78 -10.77
N TRP A 199 15.49 -7.95 -10.75
CA TRP A 199 16.12 -8.51 -11.95
C TRP A 199 15.11 -8.75 -13.07
N GLN A 200 13.93 -9.32 -12.77
CA GLN A 200 12.91 -9.54 -13.80
C GLN A 200 12.44 -8.23 -14.42
N ARG A 201 12.30 -7.16 -13.63
CA ARG A 201 12.01 -5.82 -14.13
C ARG A 201 13.12 -5.30 -15.05
N VAL A 202 14.38 -5.36 -14.61
CA VAL A 202 15.54 -4.90 -15.40
C VAL A 202 15.68 -5.72 -16.69
N LYS A 203 15.45 -7.03 -16.62
CA LYS A 203 15.46 -7.94 -17.76
C LYS A 203 14.37 -7.60 -18.77
N ALA A 204 13.13 -7.37 -18.33
CA ALA A 204 12.04 -6.94 -19.20
C ALA A 204 12.37 -5.62 -19.91
N ASP A 205 12.89 -4.65 -19.15
CA ASP A 205 13.36 -3.37 -19.66
C ASP A 205 14.46 -3.52 -20.73
N ILE A 206 15.43 -4.42 -20.52
CA ILE A 206 16.49 -4.75 -21.48
C ILE A 206 15.87 -5.41 -22.72
N ASP A 207 14.97 -6.37 -22.53
CA ASP A 207 14.34 -7.13 -23.61
C ASP A 207 13.50 -6.24 -24.52
N ASP A 208 12.68 -5.36 -23.95
CA ASP A 208 11.87 -4.39 -24.69
C ASP A 208 12.75 -3.39 -25.47
N THR A 209 13.81 -2.91 -24.83
CA THR A 209 14.76 -1.99 -25.47
C THR A 209 15.49 -2.67 -26.63
N ALA A 210 15.95 -3.90 -26.42
CA ALA A 210 16.67 -4.69 -27.42
C ALA A 210 15.76 -5.08 -28.59
N ALA A 211 14.53 -5.48 -28.31
CA ALA A 211 13.52 -5.76 -29.32
C ALA A 211 13.23 -4.51 -30.17
N THR A 212 13.08 -3.36 -29.54
CA THR A 212 12.88 -2.08 -30.24
C THR A 212 14.07 -1.72 -31.13
N ILE A 213 15.30 -1.85 -30.64
CA ILE A 213 16.51 -1.60 -31.44
C ILE A 213 16.56 -2.53 -32.66
N ARG A 214 16.23 -3.81 -32.50
CA ARG A 214 16.15 -4.76 -33.61
C ARG A 214 15.07 -4.36 -34.61
N GLY A 215 13.89 -3.96 -34.13
CA GLY A 215 12.81 -3.44 -34.98
C GLY A 215 13.22 -2.21 -35.79
N ILE A 216 14.07 -1.34 -35.24
CA ILE A 216 14.65 -0.19 -35.96
C ILE A 216 15.61 -0.68 -37.06
N ASP A 217 16.51 -1.61 -36.75
CA ASP A 217 17.47 -2.14 -37.73
C ASP A 217 16.78 -2.90 -38.87
N THR A 218 15.69 -3.61 -38.60
CA THR A 218 14.90 -4.34 -39.61
C THR A 218 13.89 -3.45 -40.35
N GLY A 219 13.74 -2.19 -39.95
CA GLY A 219 12.80 -1.24 -40.54
C GLY A 219 11.33 -1.45 -40.17
N THR A 220 11.04 -2.32 -39.20
CA THR A 220 9.70 -2.57 -38.64
C THR A 220 9.24 -1.42 -37.74
N SER A 221 10.17 -0.81 -36.99
CA SER A 221 9.92 0.33 -36.11
C SER A 221 10.49 1.60 -36.74
N ARG A 222 9.64 2.37 -37.42
CA ARG A 222 10.02 3.62 -38.11
C ARG A 222 9.87 4.85 -37.21
N GLY A 223 10.65 5.90 -37.47
CA GLY A 223 10.58 7.17 -36.73
C GLY A 223 11.38 7.21 -35.43
N TYR A 224 12.12 6.15 -35.12
CA TYR A 224 12.93 6.03 -33.90
C TYR A 224 14.42 6.09 -34.19
N SER A 225 15.20 6.65 -33.26
CA SER A 225 16.66 6.67 -33.34
C SER A 225 17.27 5.61 -32.45
N ARG A 226 18.02 4.68 -33.05
CA ARG A 226 18.74 3.62 -32.35
C ARG A 226 19.65 4.14 -31.24
N SER A 227 20.38 5.24 -31.48
CA SER A 227 21.36 5.75 -30.53
C SER A 227 20.72 6.22 -29.23
N LEU A 228 19.49 6.73 -29.28
CA LEU A 228 18.73 7.17 -28.10
C LEU A 228 18.34 5.99 -27.20
N PHE A 229 17.96 4.85 -27.78
CA PHE A 229 17.65 3.64 -27.00
C PHE A 229 18.89 3.07 -26.33
N VAL A 230 20.02 3.03 -27.05
CA VAL A 230 21.31 2.57 -26.49
C VAL A 230 21.79 3.49 -25.37
N SER A 231 21.72 4.81 -25.56
CA SER A 231 22.17 5.78 -24.54
C SER A 231 21.26 5.77 -23.30
N ASN A 232 19.94 5.67 -23.48
CA ASN A 232 19.01 5.56 -22.37
C ASN A 232 19.23 4.29 -21.55
N LEU A 233 19.40 3.13 -22.23
CA LEU A 233 19.73 1.88 -21.56
C LEU A 233 21.05 1.97 -20.79
N ALA A 234 22.08 2.57 -21.40
CA ALA A 234 23.35 2.81 -20.74
C ALA A 234 23.18 3.67 -19.48
N GLY A 235 22.40 4.75 -19.56
CA GLY A 235 22.10 5.61 -18.41
C GLY A 235 21.43 4.84 -17.27
N ARG A 236 20.41 4.03 -17.56
CA ARG A 236 19.74 3.19 -16.56
C ARG A 236 20.70 2.18 -15.92
N LEU A 237 21.47 1.45 -16.73
CA LEU A 237 22.46 0.48 -16.22
C LEU A 237 23.60 1.16 -15.44
N SER A 238 24.02 2.36 -15.84
CA SER A 238 25.08 3.09 -15.14
C SER A 238 24.71 3.38 -13.67
N THR A 239 23.42 3.52 -13.38
CA THR A 239 22.92 3.74 -12.01
C THR A 239 23.24 2.54 -11.12
N TYR A 240 22.99 1.31 -11.59
CA TYR A 240 23.35 0.09 -10.85
C TYR A 240 24.86 -0.05 -10.68
N ALA A 241 25.64 0.28 -11.72
CA ALA A 241 27.09 0.25 -11.65
C ALA A 241 27.65 1.25 -10.62
N ASN A 242 27.11 2.48 -10.60
CA ASN A 242 27.52 3.52 -9.66
C ASN A 242 27.07 3.27 -8.22
N HIS A 243 26.11 2.37 -8.00
CA HIS A 243 25.73 1.89 -6.67
C HIS A 243 26.47 0.62 -6.24
N GLY A 244 27.34 0.06 -7.09
CA GLY A 244 28.08 -1.16 -6.76
C GLY A 244 27.25 -2.45 -6.81
N ASN A 245 26.10 -2.44 -7.50
CA ASN A 245 25.27 -3.63 -7.69
C ASN A 245 25.86 -4.52 -8.80
N VAL A 246 26.85 -5.34 -8.42
CA VAL A 246 27.63 -6.18 -9.34
C VAL A 246 26.76 -7.26 -9.96
N GLU A 247 25.94 -7.92 -9.15
CA GLU A 247 25.10 -9.05 -9.52
C GLU A 247 24.09 -8.65 -10.61
N MET A 248 23.44 -7.49 -10.46
CA MET A 248 22.49 -6.96 -11.45
C MET A 248 23.18 -6.64 -12.77
N ILE A 249 24.36 -6.03 -12.72
CA ILE A 249 25.13 -5.63 -13.91
C ILE A 249 25.69 -6.84 -14.65
N ASP A 250 26.21 -7.84 -13.94
CA ASP A 250 26.71 -9.07 -14.56
C ASP A 250 25.57 -9.81 -15.29
N ARG A 251 24.39 -9.91 -14.67
CA ARG A 251 23.19 -10.48 -15.32
C ARG A 251 22.74 -9.65 -16.53
N ALA A 252 22.73 -8.31 -16.42
CA ALA A 252 22.34 -7.42 -17.51
C ALA A 252 23.28 -7.54 -18.72
N VAL A 253 24.59 -7.59 -18.49
CA VAL A 253 25.59 -7.79 -19.55
C VAL A 253 25.44 -9.16 -20.21
N ALA A 254 25.21 -10.22 -19.42
CA ALA A 254 24.93 -11.55 -19.98
C ALA A 254 23.70 -11.54 -20.89
N ARG A 255 22.60 -10.90 -20.45
CA ARG A 255 21.38 -10.79 -21.26
C ARG A 255 21.58 -9.98 -22.54
N LEU A 256 22.40 -8.93 -22.51
CA LEU A 256 22.75 -8.17 -23.71
C LEU A 256 23.61 -9.00 -24.69
N ARG A 257 24.52 -9.83 -24.18
CA ARG A 257 25.29 -10.77 -25.02
C ARG A 257 24.40 -11.81 -25.67
N GLU A 258 23.40 -12.34 -24.95
CA GLU A 258 22.39 -13.22 -25.53
C GLU A 258 21.67 -12.54 -26.69
N TRP A 259 21.25 -11.27 -26.52
CA TRP A 259 20.62 -10.51 -27.60
C TRP A 259 21.53 -10.26 -28.79
N ASN A 260 22.81 -9.96 -28.55
CA ASN A 260 23.81 -9.81 -29.60
C ASN A 260 24.05 -11.13 -30.35
N GLY A 261 23.94 -12.27 -29.67
CA GLY A 261 24.11 -13.61 -30.24
C GLY A 261 22.95 -14.11 -31.10
N LYS A 262 21.76 -13.47 -31.04
CA LYS A 262 20.57 -13.86 -31.84
C LYS A 262 20.67 -13.54 -33.34
N GLY A 263 21.88 -13.38 -33.90
CA GLY A 263 22.14 -13.07 -35.30
C GLY A 263 21.78 -11.64 -35.73
N GLY A 264 22.38 -11.20 -36.84
CA GLY A 264 22.22 -9.85 -37.38
C GLY A 264 23.13 -8.81 -36.72
N LYS A 265 22.78 -7.53 -36.85
CA LYS A 265 23.52 -6.43 -36.24
C LYS A 265 23.40 -6.50 -34.71
N PRO A 266 24.52 -6.49 -33.94
CA PRO A 266 24.48 -6.52 -32.48
C PRO A 266 23.61 -5.38 -31.94
N VAL A 267 22.82 -5.60 -30.88
CA VAL A 267 21.98 -4.57 -30.25
C VAL A 267 22.85 -3.49 -29.60
N VAL A 268 23.91 -3.90 -28.91
CA VAL A 268 24.95 -3.02 -28.39
C VAL A 268 26.30 -3.63 -28.72
N THR A 269 27.20 -2.88 -29.34
CA THR A 269 28.52 -3.41 -29.70
C THR A 269 29.38 -3.62 -28.45
N GLU A 270 30.23 -4.67 -28.42
CA GLU A 270 31.13 -4.97 -27.28
C GLU A 270 32.09 -3.82 -26.93
N ARG A 271 32.30 -2.87 -27.86
CA ARG A 271 33.12 -1.66 -27.62
C ARG A 271 32.42 -0.62 -26.75
N HIS A 272 31.11 -0.76 -26.52
CA HIS A 272 30.33 0.21 -25.77
C HIS A 272 30.66 0.18 -24.27
N SER A 273 30.54 1.32 -23.60
CA SER A 273 30.89 1.47 -22.18
C SER A 273 30.10 0.57 -21.23
N ILE A 274 28.89 0.14 -21.62
CA ILE A 274 28.05 -0.81 -20.86
C ILE A 274 28.83 -2.08 -20.49
N PHE A 275 29.68 -2.59 -21.39
CA PHE A 275 30.43 -3.82 -21.14
C PHE A 275 31.59 -3.64 -20.15
N LYS A 276 31.92 -2.39 -19.78
CA LYS A 276 32.87 -2.05 -18.71
C LYS A 276 32.19 -1.82 -17.35
N TYR A 277 30.86 -1.78 -17.31
CA TYR A 277 30.11 -1.55 -16.07
C TYR A 277 30.34 -2.61 -14.99
N PRO A 278 30.54 -3.91 -15.29
CA PRO A 278 30.91 -4.89 -14.26
C PRO A 278 32.16 -4.51 -13.47
N GLU A 279 33.21 -4.05 -14.16
CA GLU A 279 34.46 -3.62 -13.53
C GLU A 279 34.27 -2.36 -12.69
N ILE A 280 33.48 -1.40 -13.20
CA ILE A 280 33.13 -0.18 -12.47
C ILE A 280 32.34 -0.52 -11.21
N ALA A 281 31.34 -1.41 -11.30
CA ALA A 281 30.53 -1.83 -10.17
C ALA A 281 31.36 -2.49 -9.07
N ARG A 282 32.31 -3.38 -9.44
CA ARG A 282 33.22 -4.02 -8.48
C ARG A 282 34.11 -3.00 -7.77
N LYS A 283 34.71 -2.08 -8.52
CA LYS A 283 35.55 -0.99 -7.96
C LYS A 283 34.75 -0.06 -7.03
N VAL A 284 33.50 0.23 -7.37
CA VAL A 284 32.61 1.03 -6.53
C VAL A 284 32.29 0.27 -5.23
N ARG A 285 31.92 -1.01 -5.33
CA ARG A 285 31.61 -1.85 -4.16
C ARG A 285 32.81 -2.01 -3.23
N GLU A 286 33.99 -2.25 -3.79
CA GLU A 286 35.25 -2.33 -3.03
C GLU A 286 35.52 -1.03 -2.27
N LYS A 287 35.46 0.12 -2.94
CA LYS A 287 35.61 1.44 -2.28
C LYS A 287 34.57 1.68 -1.19
N GLN A 288 33.32 1.26 -1.40
CA GLN A 288 32.28 1.36 -0.39
C GLN A 288 32.56 0.47 0.83
N GLN A 289 33.06 -0.75 0.61
CA GLN A 289 33.44 -1.67 1.68
C GLN A 289 34.67 -1.18 2.46
N GLU A 290 35.69 -0.66 1.76
CA GLU A 290 36.86 -0.03 2.39
C GLU A 290 36.46 1.17 3.26
N GLN A 291 35.54 2.01 2.76
CA GLN A 291 35.02 3.16 3.50
C GLN A 291 34.18 2.74 4.70
N ALA A 292 33.36 1.69 4.56
CA ALA A 292 32.54 1.16 5.64
C ALA A 292 33.36 0.45 6.74
N GLY A 293 34.46 -0.20 6.36
CA GLY A 293 35.37 -0.85 7.31
C GLY A 293 36.33 0.09 8.03
N ARG A 294 36.40 1.36 7.62
CA ARG A 294 37.31 2.34 8.21
C ARG A 294 36.69 2.95 9.47
N GLU A 295 37.44 2.91 10.57
CA GLU A 295 37.04 3.57 11.81
C GLU A 295 36.87 5.07 11.61
N ASN A 296 35.78 5.62 12.15
CA ASN A 296 35.51 7.04 12.10
C ASN A 296 36.59 7.81 12.86
N ARG A 297 37.10 8.86 12.23
CA ARG A 297 38.02 9.80 12.89
C ARG A 297 37.19 10.89 13.54
N GLU A 298 37.48 11.20 14.80
CA GLU A 298 36.84 12.29 15.52
C GLU A 298 37.87 13.28 16.04
N ILE A 299 37.55 14.57 15.99
CA ILE A 299 38.35 15.64 16.57
C ILE A 299 37.44 16.55 17.40
N PRO A 300 37.68 16.69 18.71
CA PRO A 300 36.95 17.63 19.55
C PRO A 300 37.36 19.09 19.23
N PHE A 301 36.41 20.01 19.36
CA PHE A 301 36.65 21.45 19.28
C PHE A 301 35.80 22.17 20.35
N ASP A 302 36.02 23.47 20.54
CA ASP A 302 35.25 24.24 21.52
C ASP A 302 33.77 24.36 21.10
N GLY A 303 32.89 23.70 21.86
CA GLY A 303 31.45 23.63 21.59
C GLY A 303 30.97 22.45 20.73
N GLY A 304 31.82 21.43 20.51
CA GLY A 304 31.38 20.18 19.86
C GLY A 304 32.49 19.26 19.36
N ARG A 305 32.16 18.41 18.38
CA ARG A 305 33.10 17.49 17.72
C ARG A 305 32.88 17.38 16.21
N LEU A 306 33.98 17.23 15.50
CA LEU A 306 34.03 17.00 14.05
C LEU A 306 34.27 15.52 13.79
N VAL A 307 33.39 14.87 13.03
CA VAL A 307 33.40 13.43 12.78
C VAL A 307 33.54 13.16 11.28
N TRP A 308 34.59 12.46 10.90
CA TRP A 308 34.72 11.83 9.58
C TRP A 308 33.99 10.49 9.63
N ASN A 309 32.72 10.50 9.21
CA ASN A 309 31.93 9.30 9.07
C ASN A 309 32.27 8.66 7.72
N TYR A 310 33.24 7.76 7.71
CA TYR A 310 33.70 7.11 6.49
C TYR A 310 32.64 6.16 5.94
N GLY A 311 31.91 5.45 6.80
CA GLY A 311 30.84 4.54 6.38
C GLY A 311 29.70 5.22 5.64
N GLU A 312 29.33 6.45 6.02
CA GLU A 312 28.32 7.24 5.30
C GLU A 312 28.92 8.19 4.24
N ASN A 313 30.25 8.23 4.11
CA ASN A 313 30.97 9.20 3.29
C ASN A 313 30.53 10.66 3.61
N ARG A 314 30.41 10.98 4.90
CA ARG A 314 29.98 12.28 5.43
C ARG A 314 31.01 12.89 6.37
N LEU A 315 31.20 14.20 6.26
CA LEU A 315 31.84 15.01 7.29
C LEU A 315 30.73 15.64 8.13
N GLN A 316 30.69 15.32 9.42
CA GLN A 316 29.64 15.70 10.36
C GLN A 316 30.20 16.61 11.44
N ILE A 317 29.50 17.72 11.70
CA ILE A 317 29.78 18.66 12.79
C ILE A 317 28.65 18.49 13.81
N LEU A 318 29.01 17.97 14.98
CA LEU A 318 28.10 17.81 16.12
C LEU A 318 28.41 18.93 17.11
N PHE A 319 27.41 19.74 17.45
CA PHE A 319 27.53 20.76 18.48
C PHE A 319 26.89 20.26 19.78
N ASP A 320 27.43 20.67 20.93
CA ASP A 320 26.88 20.30 22.24
C ASP A 320 25.51 20.94 22.52
N GLY A 321 25.24 22.04 21.83
CA GLY A 321 23.97 22.77 21.88
C GLY A 321 23.61 23.38 20.54
N LYS A 322 22.51 24.14 20.50
CA LYS A 322 22.09 24.83 19.28
C LYS A 322 23.08 25.95 18.94
N PRO A 323 23.80 25.89 17.81
CA PRO A 323 24.73 26.95 17.43
C PRO A 323 23.99 28.27 17.16
N ASP A 324 24.69 29.39 17.33
CA ASP A 324 24.16 30.73 17.14
C ASP A 324 23.72 30.97 15.68
N GLU A 325 22.98 32.06 15.44
CA GLU A 325 22.45 32.38 14.11
C GLU A 325 23.53 32.69 13.06
N GLN A 326 24.65 33.30 13.45
CA GLN A 326 25.75 33.59 12.53
C GLN A 326 26.43 32.30 12.09
N THR A 327 26.72 31.39 13.04
CA THR A 327 27.31 30.08 12.76
C THR A 327 26.40 29.22 11.87
N ARG A 328 25.08 29.20 12.14
CA ARG A 328 24.11 28.48 11.28
C ARG A 328 24.05 29.07 9.87
N THR A 329 24.18 30.39 9.72
CA THR A 329 24.22 31.04 8.41
C THR A 329 25.51 30.69 7.66
N LEU A 330 26.64 30.64 8.35
CA LEU A 330 27.93 30.28 7.76
C LEU A 330 27.98 28.80 7.33
N LEU A 331 27.42 27.89 8.13
CA LEU A 331 27.26 26.47 7.79
C LEU A 331 26.43 26.28 6.50
N LYS A 332 25.31 26.99 6.40
CA LYS A 332 24.49 26.98 5.16
C LYS A 332 25.25 27.53 3.96
N LYS A 333 26.01 28.62 4.12
CA LYS A 333 26.84 29.22 3.04
C LYS A 333 27.93 28.27 2.55
N THR A 334 28.49 27.46 3.45
CA THR A 334 29.53 26.45 3.15
C THR A 334 28.96 25.08 2.77
N ALA A 335 27.65 25.02 2.48
CA ALA A 335 26.90 23.87 2.01
C ALA A 335 26.75 22.71 3.03
N PHE A 336 26.92 22.97 4.32
CA PHE A 336 26.48 22.03 5.36
C PHE A 336 24.96 22.05 5.50
N LYS A 337 24.36 20.86 5.58
CA LYS A 337 22.91 20.68 5.79
C LYS A 337 22.66 20.05 7.14
N TRP A 338 21.65 20.53 7.85
CA TRP A 338 21.21 19.92 9.09
C TRP A 338 20.55 18.56 8.83
N ALA A 339 21.01 17.52 9.54
CA ALA A 339 20.47 16.17 9.50
C ALA A 339 19.86 15.82 10.86
N PRO A 340 18.52 15.85 11.00
CA PRO A 340 17.86 15.60 12.28
C PRO A 340 18.14 14.21 12.87
N SER A 341 18.31 13.18 12.03
CA SER A 341 18.56 11.79 12.45
C SER A 341 19.90 11.63 13.16
N HIS A 342 20.92 12.38 12.76
CA HIS A 342 22.25 12.35 13.37
C HIS A 342 22.49 13.54 14.32
N GLN A 343 21.50 14.43 14.44
CA GLN A 343 21.63 15.70 15.16
C GLN A 343 22.91 16.48 14.78
N ALA A 344 23.27 16.44 13.49
CA ALA A 344 24.54 16.96 12.99
C ALA A 344 24.37 17.85 11.77
N TRP A 345 25.28 18.80 11.60
CA TRP A 345 25.47 19.50 10.33
C TRP A 345 26.41 18.68 9.46
N GLN A 346 25.96 18.25 8.28
CA GLN A 346 26.74 17.34 7.44
C GLN A 346 26.81 17.75 5.98
N ARG A 347 27.90 17.31 5.32
CA ARG A 347 28.07 17.34 3.86
C ARG A 347 28.86 16.11 3.40
N GLN A 348 28.88 15.85 2.11
CA GLN A 348 29.69 14.78 1.52
C GLN A 348 31.17 14.98 1.85
N LEU A 349 31.82 13.92 2.33
CA LEU A 349 33.23 13.92 2.67
C LEU A 349 34.06 14.12 1.40
N THR A 350 34.66 15.30 1.29
CA THR A 350 35.50 15.75 0.19
C THR A 350 36.58 16.67 0.75
N LEU A 351 37.67 16.91 0.03
CA LEU A 351 38.70 17.87 0.47
C LEU A 351 38.13 19.28 0.69
N ALA A 352 37.15 19.68 -0.12
CA ALA A 352 36.43 20.93 0.07
C ALA A 352 35.56 20.94 1.34
N ALA A 353 35.15 19.78 1.85
CA ALA A 353 34.42 19.66 3.12
C ALA A 353 35.34 19.94 4.30
N GLU A 354 36.55 19.39 4.26
CA GLU A 354 37.56 19.63 5.28
C GLU A 354 37.96 21.10 5.32
N SER A 355 38.24 21.70 4.15
CA SER A 355 38.54 23.13 4.06
C SER A 355 37.38 24.00 4.58
N ALA A 356 36.14 23.65 4.24
CA ALA A 356 34.97 24.34 4.76
C ALA A 356 34.82 24.17 6.28
N ALA A 357 35.05 22.99 6.83
CA ALA A 357 35.02 22.76 8.28
C ALA A 357 36.10 23.57 9.00
N ARG A 358 37.33 23.61 8.47
CA ARG A 358 38.40 24.48 8.99
C ARG A 358 37.98 25.95 9.00
N HIS A 359 37.35 26.43 7.93
CA HIS A 359 36.88 27.81 7.84
C HIS A 359 35.77 28.15 8.85
N VAL A 360 34.79 27.24 9.02
CA VAL A 360 33.66 27.45 9.94
C VAL A 360 34.09 27.35 11.39
N LEU A 361 34.88 26.33 11.73
CA LEU A 361 35.24 26.01 13.10
C LEU A 361 36.53 26.71 13.55
N ARG A 362 37.29 27.31 12.62
CA ARG A 362 38.60 27.94 12.87
C ARG A 362 39.60 27.02 13.59
N ILE A 363 39.57 25.74 13.23
CA ILE A 363 40.46 24.69 13.75
C ILE A 363 41.36 24.16 12.64
N ASP A 364 42.59 23.80 12.99
CA ASP A 364 43.55 23.11 12.12
C ASP A 364 43.66 21.63 12.54
N PHE A 365 43.75 20.73 11.55
CA PHE A 365 43.82 19.28 11.74
C PHE A 365 44.47 18.54 10.57
#